data_AF-A0A954L4C5-F1
#
_entry.id   AF-A0A954L4C5-F1
#
_cell.length_a   1.000
_cell.length_b   1.000
_cell.length_c   1.000
_cell.angle_alpha   90.00
_cell.angle_beta   90.00
_cell.angle_gamma   90.00
#
_symmetry.space_group_name_H-M   'P 1'
#
loop_
_entity.id
_entity.type
_entity.pdbx_description
1 polymer ?
#
loop_
_entity_poly.entity_id
_entity_poly.type
_entity_poly.pdbx_seq_one_letter_code
_entity_poly.pdbx_strand_id
1 'polypeptide(L)'
;TSAEYLARYPTQPNAPRDFAARDRDGDGALNSDEYADPQFPQAYNDPIELFRRADADCDGRVSVDELSGVAQAHQQMLPALMIPAFDDDGDGLLTLSEFRVSMLGNTICGWHTTRTDKNRDGVLTFDEFLFQPDDFLLLQRLYFYRFDADGDGRLIQSEFPYVEFNPNTLYRLAADGSSMEMIWQDKSRPTAGSPEISPDGKWIAFDLYPEGKIMMVRSDGDILTEVRGGLMPSWSVDGKSFAYSQSGVSISDFNGHHSDKFANGWGAQWSPDGKLIAYTMNRGLWVYDVASETSREVLPHNAHPYATLYYGMTWSPDSRYLAIKATSGNVHDIIRIDTQGEKPAFDVLLSTTLSLSHDLTWSPDGERLLFSMNSPQHGRNLLHQLELQDGASPTVFPGIDTNLTYMCQSFSRDGTWIVLTAK
;
A
#
# COMPACT_ATOMS: atom_id res chain seq x y z
N THR A 1 6.46 23.82 -24.28
CA THR A 1 6.03 25.08 -23.63
C THR A 1 5.70 24.84 -22.16
N SER A 2 5.67 25.90 -21.34
CA SER A 2 5.31 25.82 -19.91
C SER A 2 3.96 25.13 -19.67
N ALA A 3 2.95 25.46 -20.48
CA ALA A 3 1.62 24.86 -20.38
C ALA A 3 1.62 23.34 -20.62
N GLU A 4 2.33 22.86 -21.64
CA GLU A 4 2.47 21.43 -21.93
C GLU A 4 3.23 20.69 -20.84
N TYR A 5 4.30 21.30 -20.30
CA TYR A 5 5.09 20.71 -19.23
C TYR A 5 4.26 20.52 -17.96
N LEU A 6 3.51 21.55 -17.55
CA LEU A 6 2.65 21.50 -16.38
C LEU A 6 1.47 20.52 -16.56
N ALA A 7 0.94 20.41 -17.78
CA ALA A 7 -0.10 19.43 -18.09
C ALA A 7 0.39 17.98 -18.00
N ARG A 8 1.68 17.73 -18.26
CA ARG A 8 2.30 16.40 -18.13
C ARG A 8 2.64 16.03 -16.68
N TYR A 9 2.86 17.03 -15.81
CA TYR A 9 3.17 16.83 -14.40
C TYR A 9 2.17 17.53 -13.46
N PRO A 10 0.86 17.30 -13.62
CA PRO A 10 -0.17 18.08 -12.92
C PRO A 10 -0.20 17.82 -11.41
N THR A 11 0.40 16.72 -10.96
CA THR A 11 0.44 16.28 -9.57
C THR A 11 1.78 16.55 -8.89
N GLN A 12 2.79 17.07 -9.61
CA GLN A 12 4.09 17.39 -9.03
C GLN A 12 4.11 18.84 -8.52
N PRO A 13 4.14 19.09 -7.20
CA PRO A 13 4.03 20.44 -6.64
C PRO A 13 5.17 21.37 -7.07
N ASN A 14 6.32 20.78 -7.40
CA ASN A 14 7.51 21.52 -7.82
C ASN A 14 7.58 21.76 -9.34
N ALA A 15 6.65 21.22 -10.14
CA ALA A 15 6.73 21.33 -11.60
C ALA A 15 6.86 22.77 -12.14
N PRO A 16 6.16 23.79 -11.60
CA PRO A 16 6.37 25.19 -12.04
C PRO A 16 7.77 25.71 -11.72
N ARG A 17 8.30 25.35 -10.55
CA ARG A 17 9.65 25.73 -10.13
C ARG A 17 10.71 25.03 -10.98
N ASP A 18 10.52 23.75 -11.25
CA ASP A 18 11.45 22.95 -12.04
C ASP A 18 11.46 23.43 -13.51
N PHE A 19 10.29 23.78 -14.06
CA PHE A 19 10.21 24.39 -15.39
C PHE A 19 11.02 25.70 -15.43
N ALA A 20 10.75 26.62 -14.49
CA ALA A 20 11.43 27.92 -14.44
C ALA A 20 12.95 27.80 -14.17
N ALA A 21 13.39 26.73 -13.51
CA ALA A 21 14.81 26.45 -13.31
C ALA A 21 15.49 25.90 -14.57
N ARG A 22 14.73 25.26 -15.46
CA ARG A 22 15.24 24.66 -16.71
C ARG A 22 15.16 25.59 -17.91
N ASP A 23 14.17 26.48 -17.96
CA ASP A 23 14.02 27.52 -18.97
C ASP A 23 15.08 28.61 -18.71
N ARG A 24 16.32 28.35 -19.16
CA ARG A 24 17.51 29.17 -18.86
C ARG A 24 17.51 30.43 -19.72
N ASP A 25 16.98 30.35 -20.93
CA ASP A 25 16.85 31.51 -21.82
C ASP A 25 15.57 32.33 -21.56
N GLY A 26 14.62 31.79 -20.80
CA GLY A 26 13.41 32.47 -20.34
C GLY A 26 12.36 32.64 -21.44
N ASP A 27 12.40 31.80 -22.49
CA ASP A 27 11.53 31.91 -23.65
C ASP A 27 10.13 31.28 -23.43
N GLY A 28 9.91 30.63 -22.28
CA GLY A 28 8.65 29.98 -21.93
C GLY A 28 8.48 28.59 -22.56
N ALA A 29 9.52 28.06 -23.19
CA ALA A 29 9.65 26.69 -23.68
C ALA A 29 10.89 26.03 -23.05
N LEU A 30 11.05 24.74 -23.32
CA LEU A 30 12.30 24.03 -23.00
C LEU A 30 12.85 23.53 -24.32
N ASN A 31 14.04 23.99 -24.67
CA ASN A 31 14.78 23.42 -25.80
C ASN A 31 15.43 22.08 -25.39
N SER A 32 16.07 21.38 -26.34
CA SER A 32 16.70 20.08 -26.08
C SER A 32 17.78 20.14 -25.00
N ASP A 33 18.55 21.21 -24.95
CA ASP A 33 19.70 21.37 -24.04
C ASP A 33 19.26 21.73 -22.62
N GLU A 34 18.13 22.40 -22.49
CA GLU A 34 17.44 22.69 -21.25
C GLU A 34 16.68 21.46 -20.72
N TYR A 35 16.12 20.67 -21.63
CA TYR A 35 15.41 19.45 -21.28
C TYR A 35 16.36 18.31 -20.89
N ALA A 36 17.55 18.26 -21.50
CA ALA A 36 18.63 17.31 -21.22
C ALA A 36 19.49 17.66 -20.00
N ASP A 37 19.06 18.62 -19.16
CA ASP A 37 19.83 19.08 -18.02
C ASP A 37 20.13 17.94 -17.01
N PRO A 38 21.40 17.65 -16.70
CA PRO A 38 21.80 16.59 -15.77
C PRO A 38 21.28 16.77 -14.34
N GLN A 39 20.86 17.98 -13.94
CA GLN A 39 20.19 18.21 -12.67
C GLN A 39 18.79 17.58 -12.62
N PHE A 40 18.25 17.17 -13.78
CA PHE A 40 16.93 16.59 -13.93
C PHE A 40 16.94 15.32 -14.81
N PRO A 41 17.69 14.28 -14.42
CA PRO A 41 17.97 13.10 -15.24
C PRO A 41 16.74 12.24 -15.58
N GLN A 42 15.60 12.51 -14.92
CA GLN A 42 14.34 11.81 -15.12
C GLN A 42 13.57 12.26 -16.39
N ALA A 43 13.96 13.39 -16.99
CA ALA A 43 13.20 13.99 -18.07
C ALA A 43 13.69 13.59 -19.46
N TYR A 44 14.99 13.35 -19.64
CA TYR A 44 15.60 13.09 -20.94
C TYR A 44 16.08 11.64 -21.05
N ASN A 45 15.41 10.85 -21.89
CA ASN A 45 15.84 9.50 -22.25
C ASN A 45 16.59 9.54 -23.57
N ASP A 46 17.90 9.28 -23.54
CA ASP A 46 18.75 9.17 -24.73
C ASP A 46 19.29 7.74 -24.84
N PRO A 47 18.59 6.85 -25.58
CA PRO A 47 19.01 5.47 -25.70
C PRO A 47 20.32 5.31 -26.48
N ILE A 48 20.71 6.28 -27.32
CA ILE A 48 21.96 6.20 -28.07
C ILE A 48 23.13 6.48 -27.11
N GLU A 49 22.99 7.50 -26.27
CA GLU A 49 24.01 7.82 -25.27
C GLU A 49 24.10 6.73 -24.19
N LEU A 50 22.97 6.18 -23.75
CA LEU A 50 22.97 5.04 -22.82
C LEU A 50 23.69 3.83 -23.41
N PHE A 51 23.43 3.50 -24.68
CA PHE A 51 24.11 2.43 -25.40
C PHE A 51 25.62 2.67 -25.47
N ARG A 52 26.05 3.86 -25.90
CA ARG A 52 27.48 4.23 -25.97
C ARG A 52 28.19 4.18 -24.63
N ARG A 53 27.48 4.51 -23.55
CA ARG A 53 28.03 4.41 -22.19
C ARG A 53 28.11 2.99 -21.68
N ALA A 54 27.22 2.12 -22.13
CA ALA A 54 27.20 0.71 -21.79
C ALA A 54 28.30 -0.06 -22.53
N ASP A 55 28.43 0.15 -23.84
CA ASP A 55 29.45 -0.44 -24.73
C ASP A 55 30.85 0.02 -24.31
N ALA A 56 31.43 -0.70 -23.35
CA ALA A 56 32.62 -0.29 -22.62
C ALA A 56 33.90 -0.70 -23.36
N ASP A 57 33.82 -1.78 -24.14
CA ASP A 57 34.92 -2.26 -24.98
C ASP A 57 34.87 -1.74 -26.43
N CYS A 58 33.82 -0.99 -26.77
CA CYS A 58 33.59 -0.33 -28.07
C CYS A 58 33.43 -1.33 -29.23
N ASP A 59 32.86 -2.51 -28.99
CA ASP A 59 32.60 -3.51 -30.02
C ASP A 59 31.31 -3.23 -30.83
N GLY A 60 30.53 -2.22 -30.43
CA GLY A 60 29.29 -1.81 -31.07
C GLY A 60 28.08 -2.63 -30.65
N ARG A 61 28.20 -3.42 -29.58
CA ARG A 61 27.18 -4.26 -28.96
C ARG A 61 27.22 -4.05 -27.44
N VAL A 62 26.23 -4.58 -26.75
CA VAL A 62 26.18 -4.48 -25.28
C VAL A 62 25.83 -5.83 -24.67
N SER A 63 26.62 -6.23 -23.68
CA SER A 63 26.43 -7.41 -22.85
C SER A 63 25.61 -7.14 -21.59
N VAL A 64 25.22 -8.21 -20.88
CA VAL A 64 24.51 -8.08 -19.59
C VAL A 64 25.37 -7.31 -18.58
N ASP A 65 26.66 -7.61 -18.50
CA ASP A 65 27.57 -7.00 -17.52
C ASP A 65 27.75 -5.50 -17.77
N GLU A 66 27.90 -5.12 -19.03
CA GLU A 66 27.99 -3.73 -19.48
C GLU A 66 26.73 -2.93 -19.18
N LEU A 67 25.57 -3.47 -19.56
CA LEU A 67 24.29 -2.82 -19.26
C LEU A 67 24.04 -2.74 -17.75
N SER A 68 24.41 -3.75 -16.98
CA SER A 68 24.29 -3.75 -15.51
C SER A 68 25.19 -2.69 -14.87
N GLY A 69 26.36 -2.42 -15.45
CA GLY A 69 27.29 -1.38 -15.01
C GLY A 69 26.75 0.05 -15.15
N VAL A 70 25.82 0.29 -16.08
CA VAL A 70 25.21 1.60 -16.30
C VAL A 70 23.75 1.71 -15.83
N ALA A 71 23.08 0.58 -15.57
CA ALA A 71 21.70 0.54 -15.10
C ALA A 71 21.57 1.17 -13.70
N GLN A 72 20.49 1.91 -13.48
CA GLN A 72 20.20 2.45 -12.14
C GLN A 72 19.87 1.32 -11.16
N ALA A 73 20.04 1.56 -9.86
CA ALA A 73 19.83 0.54 -8.83
C ALA A 73 18.46 -0.16 -8.92
N HIS A 74 17.40 0.58 -9.26
CA HIS A 74 16.06 0.01 -9.41
C HIS A 74 15.84 -0.74 -10.74
N GLN A 75 16.73 -0.60 -11.72
CA GLN A 75 16.65 -1.19 -13.06
C GLN A 75 17.52 -2.45 -13.21
N GLN A 76 18.24 -2.86 -12.16
CA GLN A 76 19.25 -3.92 -12.22
C GLN A 76 18.71 -5.30 -12.66
N MET A 77 17.39 -5.52 -12.57
CA MET A 77 16.77 -6.75 -13.09
C MET A 77 16.63 -6.77 -14.63
N LEU A 78 16.61 -5.60 -15.28
CA LEU A 78 16.25 -5.46 -16.69
C LEU A 78 17.32 -5.99 -17.67
N PRO A 79 18.64 -5.79 -17.47
CA PRO A 79 19.66 -6.26 -18.40
C PRO A 79 19.58 -7.77 -18.68
N ALA A 80 19.62 -8.59 -17.62
CA ALA A 80 19.58 -10.06 -17.77
C ALA A 80 18.25 -10.56 -18.35
N LEU A 81 17.15 -9.84 -18.08
CA LEU A 81 15.82 -10.18 -18.58
C LEU A 81 15.69 -9.89 -20.07
N MET A 82 16.11 -8.70 -20.53
CA MET A 82 15.81 -8.26 -21.90
C MET A 82 16.76 -8.79 -22.95
N ILE A 83 18.03 -9.04 -22.65
CA ILE A 83 18.97 -9.46 -23.71
C ILE A 83 18.43 -10.70 -24.44
N PRO A 84 18.04 -11.80 -23.76
CA PRO A 84 17.49 -12.96 -24.46
C PRO A 84 16.20 -12.69 -25.25
N ALA A 85 15.39 -11.71 -24.82
CA ALA A 85 14.10 -11.40 -25.43
C ALA A 85 14.23 -10.50 -26.68
N PHE A 86 15.29 -9.70 -26.77
CA PHE A 86 15.48 -8.70 -27.81
C PHE A 86 16.68 -8.97 -28.73
N ASP A 87 17.50 -9.97 -28.40
CA ASP A 87 18.57 -10.50 -29.24
C ASP A 87 17.96 -11.29 -30.42
N ASP A 88 17.84 -10.64 -31.58
CA ASP A 88 17.21 -11.20 -32.77
C ASP A 88 18.15 -12.20 -33.48
N ASP A 89 19.46 -12.09 -33.31
CA ASP A 89 20.46 -12.95 -33.96
C ASP A 89 21.01 -14.09 -33.07
N GLY A 90 20.69 -14.05 -31.77
CA GLY A 90 20.95 -15.10 -30.78
C GLY A 90 22.40 -15.17 -30.30
N ASP A 91 23.16 -14.09 -30.44
CA ASP A 91 24.59 -14.05 -30.08
C ASP A 91 24.86 -13.66 -28.61
N GLY A 92 23.82 -13.39 -27.84
CA GLY A 92 23.87 -13.04 -26.42
C GLY A 92 24.22 -11.57 -26.16
N LEU A 93 24.21 -10.72 -27.19
CA LEU A 93 24.49 -9.30 -27.11
C LEU A 93 23.34 -8.51 -27.76
N LEU A 94 23.24 -7.21 -27.47
CA LEU A 94 22.32 -6.33 -28.19
C LEU A 94 23.09 -5.36 -29.07
N THR A 95 22.74 -5.30 -30.35
CA THR A 95 23.06 -4.18 -31.22
C THR A 95 22.27 -2.93 -30.82
N LEU A 96 22.69 -1.76 -31.31
CA LEU A 96 21.93 -0.52 -31.09
C LEU A 96 20.47 -0.61 -31.58
N SER A 97 20.20 -1.37 -32.64
CA SER A 97 18.86 -1.53 -33.18
C SER A 97 17.95 -2.31 -32.23
N GLU A 98 18.45 -3.42 -31.67
CA GLU A 98 17.74 -4.25 -30.70
C GLU A 98 17.59 -3.53 -29.36
N PHE A 99 18.65 -2.86 -28.90
CA PHE A 99 18.64 -2.09 -27.67
C PHE A 99 17.57 -1.00 -27.69
N ARG A 100 17.41 -0.26 -28.79
CA ARG A 100 16.46 0.87 -28.88
C ARG A 100 15.00 0.47 -28.73
N VAL A 101 14.65 -0.78 -29.06
CA VAL A 101 13.30 -1.31 -28.91
C VAL A 101 13.11 -2.09 -27.60
N SER A 102 14.15 -2.20 -26.78
CA SER A 102 14.10 -2.86 -25.47
C SER A 102 13.47 -1.98 -24.38
N MET A 103 13.20 -2.59 -23.22
CA MET A 103 12.70 -1.89 -22.04
C MET A 103 13.65 -0.79 -21.52
N LEU A 104 14.98 -0.94 -21.65
CA LEU A 104 15.93 0.09 -21.22
C LEU A 104 16.13 1.17 -22.29
N GLY A 105 16.01 0.81 -23.57
CA GLY A 105 16.03 1.78 -24.67
C GLY A 105 14.77 2.65 -24.74
N ASN A 106 13.66 2.18 -24.17
CA ASN A 106 12.37 2.88 -24.20
C ASN A 106 11.73 2.94 -22.81
N THR A 107 12.15 3.85 -21.94
CA THR A 107 11.71 3.96 -20.53
C THR A 107 10.33 4.59 -20.32
N ILE A 108 9.45 4.55 -21.33
CA ILE A 108 8.14 5.23 -21.28
C ILE A 108 7.16 4.62 -20.26
N CYS A 109 7.35 3.34 -19.91
CA CYS A 109 6.68 2.70 -18.79
C CYS A 109 7.69 2.31 -17.70
N GLY A 110 7.21 2.09 -16.48
CA GLY A 110 8.02 1.63 -15.35
C GLY A 110 8.41 0.16 -15.44
N TRP A 111 9.13 -0.24 -16.49
CA TRP A 111 9.46 -1.64 -16.80
C TRP A 111 10.19 -2.39 -15.68
N HIS A 112 10.87 -1.64 -14.81
CA HIS A 112 11.57 -2.15 -13.64
C HIS A 112 10.64 -2.66 -12.52
N THR A 113 9.32 -2.51 -12.65
CA THR A 113 8.37 -3.02 -11.68
C THR A 113 8.03 -4.47 -11.97
N THR A 114 8.23 -5.36 -10.99
CA THR A 114 7.85 -6.77 -11.10
C THR A 114 6.35 -6.92 -11.27
N ARG A 115 5.93 -7.91 -12.06
CA ARG A 115 4.52 -8.21 -12.28
C ARG A 115 4.00 -9.20 -11.24
N THR A 116 2.68 -9.27 -11.13
CA THR A 116 2.02 -10.14 -10.16
C THR A 116 1.07 -11.07 -10.87
N ASP A 117 1.24 -12.37 -10.65
CA ASP A 117 0.27 -13.40 -11.01
C ASP A 117 -0.92 -13.27 -10.05
N LYS A 118 -1.98 -12.62 -10.53
CA LYS A 118 -3.13 -12.22 -9.71
C LYS A 118 -4.05 -13.40 -9.43
N ASN A 119 -4.21 -14.29 -10.40
CA ASN A 119 -5.10 -15.44 -10.31
C ASN A 119 -4.42 -16.68 -9.70
N ARG A 120 -3.09 -16.66 -9.56
CA ARG A 120 -2.24 -17.72 -8.99
C ARG A 120 -2.29 -19.02 -9.76
N ASP A 121 -2.39 -18.96 -11.07
CA ASP A 121 -2.32 -20.13 -11.94
C ASP A 121 -0.88 -20.50 -12.32
N GLY A 122 0.11 -19.77 -11.81
CA GLY A 122 1.53 -20.01 -12.02
C GLY A 122 2.02 -19.49 -13.37
N VAL A 123 1.28 -18.58 -14.00
CA VAL A 123 1.70 -17.86 -15.20
C VAL A 123 1.24 -16.40 -15.17
N LEU A 124 1.82 -15.55 -16.01
CA LEU A 124 1.21 -14.26 -16.34
C LEU A 124 0.45 -14.36 -17.65
N THR A 125 -0.79 -13.90 -17.63
CA THR A 125 -1.50 -13.49 -18.83
C THR A 125 -1.12 -12.07 -19.26
N PHE A 126 -1.48 -11.68 -20.49
CA PHE A 126 -1.28 -10.31 -20.96
C PHE A 126 -1.93 -9.27 -20.03
N ASP A 127 -3.11 -9.57 -19.48
CA ASP A 127 -3.82 -8.67 -18.57
C ASP A 127 -3.09 -8.47 -17.22
N GLU A 128 -2.32 -9.46 -16.77
CA GLU A 128 -1.49 -9.38 -15.57
C GLU A 128 -0.16 -8.68 -15.83
N PHE A 129 0.34 -8.76 -17.07
CA PHE A 129 1.56 -8.11 -17.51
C PHE A 129 1.44 -6.58 -17.64
N LEU A 130 0.25 -6.02 -17.83
CA LEU A 130 0.05 -4.58 -18.04
C LEU A 130 0.64 -3.70 -16.92
N PHE A 131 1.56 -2.81 -17.30
CA PHE A 131 2.18 -1.77 -16.46
C PHE A 131 1.32 -0.51 -16.38
N GLN A 132 0.71 -0.13 -17.50
CA GLN A 132 -0.18 1.02 -17.62
C GLN A 132 -1.40 0.59 -18.44
N PRO A 133 -2.56 0.28 -17.83
CA PRO A 133 -3.69 -0.30 -18.54
C PRO A 133 -4.22 0.54 -19.70
N ASP A 134 -4.10 1.87 -19.61
CA ASP A 134 -4.71 2.80 -20.57
C ASP A 134 -3.73 3.34 -21.63
N ASP A 135 -2.42 3.13 -21.48
CA ASP A 135 -1.38 3.73 -22.32
C ASP A 135 -0.46 2.68 -22.95
N PHE A 136 0.05 2.95 -24.17
CA PHE A 136 1.08 2.13 -24.85
C PHE A 136 0.76 0.63 -24.98
N LEU A 137 -0.51 0.24 -25.05
CA LEU A 137 -0.94 -1.17 -25.11
C LEU A 137 -0.24 -2.01 -26.18
N LEU A 138 0.01 -1.44 -27.37
CA LEU A 138 0.71 -2.13 -28.45
C LEU A 138 2.18 -2.41 -28.12
N LEU A 139 2.86 -1.49 -27.42
CA LEU A 139 4.24 -1.67 -26.98
C LEU A 139 4.31 -2.72 -25.87
N GLN A 140 3.41 -2.65 -24.90
CA GLN A 140 3.31 -3.67 -23.84
C GLN A 140 3.00 -5.05 -24.42
N ARG A 141 2.15 -5.13 -25.44
CA ARG A 141 1.85 -6.37 -26.17
C ARG A 141 3.08 -6.90 -26.90
N LEU A 142 3.83 -6.03 -27.58
CA LEU A 142 5.11 -6.42 -28.21
C LEU A 142 6.05 -7.05 -27.17
N TYR A 143 6.19 -6.43 -26.00
CA TYR A 143 7.09 -6.92 -24.96
C TYR A 143 6.62 -8.24 -24.38
N PHE A 144 5.32 -8.39 -24.10
CA PHE A 144 4.75 -9.67 -23.69
C PHE A 144 5.12 -10.79 -24.68
N TYR A 145 4.94 -10.56 -25.98
CA TYR A 145 5.30 -11.53 -27.02
C TYR A 145 6.80 -11.79 -27.15
N ARG A 146 7.64 -10.83 -26.77
CA ARG A 146 9.10 -10.99 -26.79
C ARG A 146 9.60 -11.85 -25.64
N PHE A 147 8.88 -11.87 -24.52
CA PHE A 147 9.20 -12.74 -23.37
C PHE A 147 8.54 -14.11 -23.47
N ASP A 148 7.39 -14.23 -24.15
CA ASP A 148 6.68 -15.48 -24.42
C ASP A 148 7.47 -16.33 -25.43
N ALA A 149 8.46 -17.06 -24.92
CA ALA A 149 9.50 -17.71 -25.70
C ALA A 149 8.97 -18.99 -26.38
N ASP A 150 7.99 -19.65 -25.77
CA ASP A 150 7.33 -20.82 -26.35
C ASP A 150 6.05 -20.49 -27.15
N GLY A 151 5.56 -19.25 -27.07
CA GLY A 151 4.45 -18.72 -27.85
C GLY A 151 3.09 -19.24 -27.40
N ASP A 152 2.97 -19.71 -26.15
CA ASP A 152 1.73 -20.25 -25.59
C ASP A 152 0.75 -19.15 -25.12
N GLY A 153 1.17 -17.89 -25.19
CA GLY A 153 0.40 -16.73 -24.78
C GLY A 153 0.41 -16.48 -23.26
N ARG A 154 1.37 -17.06 -22.54
CA ARG A 154 1.56 -16.96 -21.09
C ARG A 154 3.04 -16.70 -20.81
N LEU A 155 3.35 -16.18 -19.62
CA LEU A 155 4.74 -16.05 -19.17
C LEU A 155 4.96 -16.87 -17.90
N ILE A 156 5.92 -17.79 -17.93
CA ILE A 156 6.41 -18.50 -16.73
C ILE A 156 7.60 -17.78 -16.09
N GLN A 157 7.96 -18.19 -14.88
CA GLN A 157 8.99 -17.51 -14.09
C GLN A 157 10.37 -17.44 -14.78
N SER A 158 10.68 -18.37 -15.68
CA SER A 158 11.92 -18.35 -16.47
C SER A 158 11.89 -17.38 -17.65
N GLU A 159 10.70 -17.00 -18.12
CA GLU A 159 10.51 -16.06 -19.24
C GLU A 159 10.41 -14.62 -18.75
N PHE A 160 9.67 -14.42 -17.65
CA PHE A 160 9.54 -13.12 -17.03
C PHE A 160 9.40 -13.27 -15.51
N PRO A 161 10.22 -12.59 -14.70
CA PRO A 161 10.12 -12.67 -13.26
C PRO A 161 8.82 -12.00 -12.79
N TYR A 162 7.99 -12.76 -12.09
CA TYR A 162 6.84 -12.24 -11.39
C TYR A 162 6.80 -12.72 -9.94
N VAL A 163 5.88 -12.17 -9.18
CA VAL A 163 5.54 -12.64 -7.84
C VAL A 163 4.13 -13.21 -7.87
N GLU A 164 3.91 -14.30 -7.16
CA GLU A 164 2.56 -14.78 -6.92
C GLU A 164 1.82 -13.78 -6.02
N PHE A 165 0.54 -13.54 -6.32
CA PHE A 165 -0.30 -12.75 -5.43
C PHE A 165 -0.57 -13.56 -4.16
N ASN A 166 0.20 -13.33 -3.10
CA ASN A 166 0.01 -14.07 -1.85
C ASN A 166 -1.43 -13.89 -1.32
N PRO A 167 -2.16 -14.99 -1.00
CA PRO A 167 -3.44 -14.89 -0.33
C PRO A 167 -3.26 -14.18 0.99
N ASN A 168 -4.00 -13.10 1.19
CA ASN A 168 -4.22 -12.63 2.53
C ASN A 168 -5.01 -13.69 3.30
N THR A 169 -4.43 -14.08 4.40
CA THR A 169 -4.89 -15.16 5.25
C THR A 169 -5.24 -14.57 6.61
N LEU A 170 -6.33 -15.04 7.21
CA LEU A 170 -6.68 -14.70 8.58
C LEU A 170 -6.02 -15.69 9.53
N TYR A 171 -5.29 -15.15 10.50
CA TYR A 171 -4.69 -15.92 11.58
C TYR A 171 -5.28 -15.51 12.92
N ARG A 172 -5.38 -16.47 13.84
CA ARG A 172 -5.59 -16.22 15.27
C ARG A 172 -4.24 -16.33 15.95
N LEU A 173 -3.90 -15.32 16.73
CA LEU A 173 -2.70 -15.26 17.56
C LEU A 173 -3.13 -15.12 19.02
N ALA A 174 -2.61 -15.95 19.92
CA ALA A 174 -2.81 -15.77 21.34
C ALA A 174 -2.19 -14.44 21.80
N ALA A 175 -2.87 -13.69 22.66
CA ALA A 175 -2.40 -12.37 23.08
C ALA A 175 -1.10 -12.39 23.91
N ASP A 176 -0.71 -13.57 24.41
CA ASP A 176 0.57 -13.82 25.09
C ASP A 176 1.67 -14.34 24.13
N GLY A 177 1.35 -14.51 22.83
CA GLY A 177 2.27 -15.05 21.83
C GLY A 177 2.53 -16.55 21.94
N SER A 178 1.74 -17.29 22.72
CA SER A 178 1.95 -18.74 22.94
C SER A 178 1.60 -19.61 21.73
N SER A 179 0.70 -19.15 20.86
CA SER A 179 0.26 -19.90 19.67
C SER A 179 -0.26 -19.00 18.57
N MET A 180 -0.03 -19.42 17.32
CA MET A 180 -0.59 -18.80 16.12
C MET A 180 -1.16 -19.90 15.22
N GLU A 181 -2.38 -19.71 14.72
CA GLU A 181 -3.06 -20.66 13.82
C GLU A 181 -3.78 -19.94 12.67
N MET A 182 -3.85 -20.61 11.51
CA MET A 182 -4.61 -20.12 10.36
C MET A 182 -6.10 -20.42 10.59
N ILE A 183 -6.94 -19.38 10.56
CA ILE A 183 -8.40 -19.50 10.69
C ILE A 183 -9.04 -19.67 9.31
N TRP A 184 -8.60 -18.87 8.35
CA TRP A 184 -9.23 -18.79 7.05
C TRP A 184 -8.25 -18.37 5.97
N GLN A 185 -8.36 -19.02 4.82
CA GLN A 185 -7.65 -18.67 3.60
C GLN A 185 -8.58 -18.94 2.41
N ASP A 186 -8.72 -17.96 1.52
CA ASP A 186 -9.31 -18.18 0.21
C ASP A 186 -8.29 -17.83 -0.87
N LYS A 187 -7.83 -18.86 -1.59
CA LYS A 187 -6.83 -18.72 -2.65
C LYS A 187 -7.40 -18.07 -3.91
N SER A 188 -8.72 -18.01 -4.06
CA SER A 188 -9.38 -17.42 -5.23
C SER A 188 -9.68 -15.93 -5.07
N ARG A 189 -9.61 -15.41 -3.84
CA ARG A 189 -10.00 -14.03 -3.49
C ARG A 189 -8.80 -13.15 -3.19
N PRO A 190 -8.93 -11.82 -3.33
CA PRO A 190 -7.81 -10.90 -3.23
C PRO A 190 -7.46 -10.61 -1.75
N THR A 191 -6.92 -9.43 -1.47
CA THR A 191 -6.42 -8.99 -0.16
C THR A 191 -7.55 -8.88 0.87
N ALA A 192 -7.60 -9.79 1.85
CA ALA A 192 -8.38 -9.62 3.08
C ALA A 192 -7.74 -8.55 3.98
N GLY A 193 -8.47 -7.48 4.30
CA GLY A 193 -7.98 -6.35 5.08
C GLY A 193 -8.87 -6.04 6.29
N SER A 194 -8.35 -5.13 7.13
CA SER A 194 -9.04 -4.52 8.28
C SER A 194 -9.96 -5.47 9.05
N PRO A 195 -9.42 -6.59 9.58
CA PRO A 195 -10.21 -7.56 10.31
C PRO A 195 -10.60 -7.00 11.67
N GLU A 196 -11.80 -7.34 12.13
CA GLU A 196 -12.29 -6.92 13.43
C GLU A 196 -13.17 -7.99 14.06
N ILE A 197 -12.89 -8.30 15.32
CA ILE A 197 -13.58 -9.33 16.07
C ILE A 197 -14.87 -8.75 16.63
N SER A 198 -15.99 -9.46 16.46
CA SER A 198 -17.27 -9.06 17.03
C SER A 198 -17.19 -8.96 18.55
N PRO A 199 -18.02 -8.11 19.20
CA PRO A 199 -17.96 -7.92 20.65
C PRO A 199 -18.14 -9.20 21.48
N ASP A 200 -18.83 -10.21 20.93
CA ASP A 200 -19.04 -11.52 21.54
C ASP A 200 -17.96 -12.56 21.17
N GLY A 201 -16.97 -12.19 20.36
CA GLY A 201 -15.84 -13.02 19.94
C GLY A 201 -16.18 -14.12 18.92
N LYS A 202 -17.42 -14.19 18.42
CA LYS A 202 -17.89 -15.30 17.57
C LYS A 202 -17.69 -15.07 16.08
N TRP A 203 -17.55 -13.82 15.65
CA TRP A 203 -17.42 -13.46 14.25
C TRP A 203 -16.21 -12.55 14.05
N ILE A 204 -15.68 -12.60 12.84
CA ILE A 204 -14.63 -11.71 12.36
C ILE A 204 -15.18 -11.05 11.10
N ALA A 205 -15.35 -9.73 11.15
CA ALA A 205 -15.64 -8.92 9.97
C ALA A 205 -14.32 -8.54 9.31
N PHE A 206 -14.26 -8.54 7.99
CA PHE A 206 -13.09 -8.10 7.24
C PHE A 206 -13.53 -7.65 5.85
N ASP A 207 -12.67 -6.92 5.16
CA ASP A 207 -12.93 -6.51 3.79
C ASP A 207 -12.06 -7.26 2.78
N LEU A 208 -12.51 -7.29 1.52
CA LEU A 208 -11.76 -7.82 0.39
C LEU A 208 -11.43 -6.67 -0.55
N TYR A 209 -10.15 -6.32 -0.64
CA TYR A 209 -9.62 -5.31 -1.55
C TYR A 209 -8.90 -6.00 -2.74
N PRO A 210 -9.12 -5.58 -4.00
CA PRO A 210 -9.86 -4.39 -4.44
C PRO A 210 -11.35 -4.64 -4.72
N GLU A 211 -11.90 -5.82 -4.44
CA GLU A 211 -13.32 -6.14 -4.70
C GLU A 211 -14.30 -5.16 -4.04
N GLY A 212 -13.93 -4.58 -2.90
CA GLY A 212 -14.78 -3.62 -2.18
C GLY A 212 -15.96 -4.31 -1.51
N LYS A 213 -15.72 -5.46 -0.87
CA LYS A 213 -16.75 -6.26 -0.19
C LYS A 213 -16.40 -6.50 1.27
N ILE A 214 -17.42 -6.48 2.12
CA ILE A 214 -17.34 -6.86 3.52
C ILE A 214 -17.80 -8.31 3.64
N MET A 215 -16.93 -9.10 4.23
CA MET A 215 -17.13 -10.50 4.53
C MET A 215 -17.20 -10.68 6.04
N MET A 216 -17.90 -11.73 6.47
CA MET A 216 -17.87 -12.18 7.85
C MET A 216 -17.60 -13.67 7.90
N VAL A 217 -16.64 -14.04 8.74
CA VAL A 217 -16.29 -15.44 9.01
C VAL A 217 -16.52 -15.76 10.49
N ARG A 218 -17.02 -16.95 10.81
CA ARG A 218 -17.08 -17.42 12.20
C ARG A 218 -15.67 -17.52 12.76
N SER A 219 -15.46 -17.26 14.05
CA SER A 219 -14.11 -17.18 14.63
C SER A 219 -13.34 -18.50 14.68
N ASP A 220 -13.97 -19.61 14.32
CA ASP A 220 -13.36 -20.92 14.07
C ASP A 220 -13.22 -21.26 12.57
N GLY A 221 -13.58 -20.33 11.68
CA GLY A 221 -13.30 -20.38 10.24
C GLY A 221 -14.35 -21.06 9.36
N ASP A 222 -15.40 -21.65 9.93
CA ASP A 222 -16.22 -22.64 9.20
C ASP A 222 -17.36 -22.05 8.34
N ILE A 223 -17.84 -20.85 8.68
CA ILE A 223 -18.93 -20.18 7.98
C ILE A 223 -18.42 -18.83 7.49
N LEU A 224 -18.40 -18.65 6.17
CA LEU A 224 -18.09 -17.39 5.50
C LEU A 224 -19.34 -16.87 4.80
N THR A 225 -19.70 -15.61 5.05
CA THR A 225 -20.78 -14.93 4.34
C THR A 225 -20.29 -13.61 3.76
N GLU A 226 -20.73 -13.29 2.54
CA GLU A 226 -20.68 -11.94 2.03
C GLU A 226 -21.82 -11.15 2.65
N VAL A 227 -21.53 -9.99 3.24
CA VAL A 227 -22.53 -9.14 3.89
C VAL A 227 -23.00 -8.05 2.93
N ARG A 228 -22.05 -7.29 2.35
CA ARG A 228 -22.33 -6.17 1.46
C ARG A 228 -21.08 -5.64 0.75
N GLY A 229 -21.27 -4.68 -0.16
CA GLY A 229 -20.19 -3.81 -0.63
C GLY A 229 -19.76 -2.77 0.43
N GLY A 230 -18.46 -2.54 0.52
CA GLY A 230 -17.82 -1.64 1.49
C GLY A 230 -16.43 -2.12 1.90
N LEU A 231 -15.75 -1.32 2.70
CA LEU A 231 -14.42 -1.56 3.26
C LEU A 231 -14.36 -1.12 4.72
N MET A 232 -13.37 -1.62 5.47
CA MET A 232 -13.04 -1.25 6.84
C MET A 232 -14.24 -1.31 7.81
N PRO A 233 -14.82 -2.49 8.05
CA PRO A 233 -15.88 -2.63 9.04
C PRO A 233 -15.38 -2.25 10.45
N SER A 234 -16.26 -1.62 11.24
CA SER A 234 -16.07 -1.39 12.68
C SER A 234 -17.34 -1.68 13.48
N TRP A 235 -17.32 -2.63 14.42
CA TRP A 235 -18.47 -3.16 15.14
C TRP A 235 -19.04 -2.17 16.15
N SER A 236 -20.36 -2.13 16.24
CA SER A 236 -21.07 -1.52 17.36
C SER A 236 -20.79 -2.30 18.64
N VAL A 237 -20.83 -1.60 19.78
CA VAL A 237 -20.58 -2.21 21.10
C VAL A 237 -21.52 -3.38 21.44
N ASP A 238 -22.73 -3.38 20.86
CA ASP A 238 -23.75 -4.41 21.04
C ASP A 238 -23.71 -5.53 19.99
N GLY A 239 -22.82 -5.43 18.99
CA GLY A 239 -22.59 -6.42 17.95
C GLY A 239 -23.72 -6.56 16.93
N LYS A 240 -24.68 -5.63 16.88
CA LYS A 240 -25.80 -5.70 15.94
C LYS A 240 -25.53 -5.01 14.61
N SER A 241 -24.61 -4.05 14.62
CA SER A 241 -24.30 -3.21 13.48
C SER A 241 -22.78 -3.01 13.36
N PHE A 242 -22.36 -2.46 12.23
CA PHE A 242 -20.99 -2.00 12.03
C PHE A 242 -20.98 -0.74 11.16
N ALA A 243 -20.06 0.17 11.45
CA ALA A 243 -19.71 1.27 10.56
C ALA A 243 -18.82 0.76 9.44
N TYR A 244 -18.87 1.39 8.26
CA TYR A 244 -18.00 1.02 7.13
C TYR A 244 -17.80 2.20 6.17
N SER A 245 -16.82 2.06 5.27
CA SER A 245 -16.48 3.05 4.24
C SER A 245 -16.78 2.54 2.82
N GLN A 246 -17.32 3.39 1.95
CA GLN A 246 -17.49 3.05 0.52
C GLN A 246 -17.43 4.29 -0.41
N SER A 247 -18.33 5.25 -0.23
CA SER A 247 -18.32 6.57 -0.90
C SER A 247 -18.40 7.73 0.11
N GLY A 248 -18.05 7.39 1.34
CA GLY A 248 -18.41 8.05 2.58
C GLY A 248 -18.59 6.99 3.67
N VAL A 249 -19.04 7.44 4.85
CA VAL A 249 -19.25 6.59 6.02
C VAL A 249 -20.74 6.32 6.23
N SER A 250 -21.07 5.06 6.47
CA SER A 250 -22.43 4.54 6.72
C SER A 250 -22.42 3.48 7.82
N ILE A 251 -23.61 3.11 8.31
CA ILE A 251 -23.81 2.01 9.25
C ILE A 251 -24.63 0.91 8.56
N SER A 252 -24.25 -0.35 8.77
CA SER A 252 -24.99 -1.52 8.30
C SER A 252 -25.22 -2.53 9.42
N ASP A 253 -26.29 -3.32 9.32
CA ASP A 253 -26.47 -4.54 10.11
C ASP A 253 -25.85 -5.76 9.41
N PHE A 254 -25.86 -6.90 10.11
CA PHE A 254 -25.36 -8.20 9.61
C PHE A 254 -26.12 -8.72 8.38
N ASN A 255 -27.37 -8.29 8.18
CA ASN A 255 -28.21 -8.74 7.06
C ASN A 255 -28.06 -7.83 5.82
N GLY A 256 -27.19 -6.82 5.88
CA GLY A 256 -26.94 -5.87 4.80
C GLY A 256 -27.89 -4.67 4.78
N HIS A 257 -28.83 -4.53 5.72
CA HIS A 257 -29.62 -3.31 5.86
C HIS A 257 -28.71 -2.18 6.33
N HIS A 258 -28.88 -0.98 5.79
CA HIS A 258 -28.00 0.14 6.08
C HIS A 258 -28.68 1.49 6.09
N SER A 259 -28.00 2.42 6.73
CA SER A 259 -28.32 3.84 6.70
C SER A 259 -27.83 4.50 5.41
N ASP A 260 -28.38 5.69 5.11
CA ASP A 260 -27.70 6.64 4.25
C ASP A 260 -26.32 7.00 4.81
N LYS A 261 -25.43 7.52 3.94
CA LYS A 261 -24.13 8.03 4.42
C LYS A 261 -24.33 9.27 5.29
N PHE A 262 -23.69 9.30 6.45
CA PHE A 262 -23.74 10.45 7.36
C PHE A 262 -22.49 11.33 7.26
N ALA A 263 -21.42 10.85 6.61
CA ALA A 263 -20.22 11.63 6.35
C ALA A 263 -19.58 11.29 4.99
N ASN A 264 -18.86 12.24 4.41
CA ASN A 264 -18.01 12.02 3.21
C ASN A 264 -16.56 11.63 3.59
N GLY A 265 -16.38 11.05 4.79
CA GLY A 265 -15.09 10.61 5.31
C GLY A 265 -14.73 9.17 4.97
N TRP A 266 -13.67 8.68 5.60
CA TRP A 266 -13.13 7.33 5.41
C TRP A 266 -12.53 6.75 6.69
N GLY A 267 -12.45 5.41 6.79
CA GLY A 267 -11.82 4.71 7.91
C GLY A 267 -12.63 4.81 9.19
N ALA A 268 -13.93 4.52 9.11
CA ALA A 268 -14.82 4.63 10.24
C ALA A 268 -14.48 3.64 11.36
N GLN A 269 -14.45 4.11 12.61
CA GLN A 269 -14.15 3.29 13.79
C GLN A 269 -15.07 3.65 14.97
N TRP A 270 -15.83 2.68 15.45
CA TRP A 270 -16.73 2.84 16.60
C TRP A 270 -15.92 2.92 17.89
N SER A 271 -16.33 3.81 18.81
CA SER A 271 -15.77 3.85 20.15
C SER A 271 -16.18 2.60 20.95
N PRO A 272 -15.32 2.11 21.87
CA PRO A 272 -15.63 0.96 22.72
C PRO A 272 -16.90 1.13 23.57
N ASP A 273 -17.29 2.36 23.90
CA ASP A 273 -18.53 2.67 24.61
C ASP A 273 -19.76 2.81 23.69
N GLY A 274 -19.57 2.72 22.37
CA GLY A 274 -20.61 2.75 21.35
C GLY A 274 -21.19 4.12 21.03
N LYS A 275 -20.71 5.20 21.65
CA LYS A 275 -21.31 6.54 21.50
C LYS A 275 -20.79 7.33 20.31
N LEU A 276 -19.56 7.08 19.91
CA LEU A 276 -18.87 7.86 18.88
C LEU A 276 -18.43 6.96 17.72
N ILE A 277 -18.40 7.52 16.52
CA ILE A 277 -17.74 6.93 15.35
C ILE A 277 -16.71 7.93 14.84
N ALA A 278 -15.43 7.55 14.91
CA ALA A 278 -14.34 8.35 14.37
C ALA A 278 -14.15 8.08 12.88
N TYR A 279 -13.71 9.09 12.12
CA TYR A 279 -13.37 8.95 10.71
C TYR A 279 -12.43 10.07 10.26
N THR A 280 -11.67 9.83 9.19
CA THR A 280 -10.83 10.85 8.56
C THR A 280 -11.61 11.60 7.48
N MET A 281 -11.43 12.91 7.40
CA MET A 281 -12.03 13.75 6.35
C MET A 281 -11.22 15.04 6.20
N ASN A 282 -10.97 15.50 4.96
CA ASN A 282 -10.29 16.77 4.68
C ASN A 282 -8.93 16.93 5.39
N ARG A 283 -8.13 15.85 5.49
CA ARG A 283 -6.86 15.78 6.25
C ARG A 283 -7.00 16.01 7.76
N GLY A 284 -8.21 16.10 8.29
CA GLY A 284 -8.51 16.15 9.72
C GLY A 284 -9.13 14.85 10.22
N LEU A 285 -9.35 14.81 11.53
CA LEU A 285 -10.02 13.73 12.24
C LEU A 285 -11.33 14.25 12.82
N TRP A 286 -12.39 13.47 12.62
CA TRP A 286 -13.75 13.80 12.99
C TRP A 286 -14.34 12.70 13.85
N VAL A 287 -15.33 13.06 14.67
CA VAL A 287 -16.16 12.12 15.41
C VAL A 287 -17.63 12.45 15.16
N TYR A 288 -18.43 11.41 14.95
CA TYR A 288 -19.88 11.44 14.86
C TYR A 288 -20.48 10.93 16.16
N ASP A 289 -21.36 11.70 16.78
CA ASP A 289 -22.15 11.27 17.92
C ASP A 289 -23.40 10.52 17.44
N VAL A 290 -23.50 9.25 17.83
CA VAL A 290 -24.56 8.34 17.38
C VAL A 290 -25.93 8.74 17.94
N ALA A 291 -25.98 9.34 19.14
CA ALA A 291 -27.24 9.69 19.80
C ALA A 291 -27.80 11.02 19.29
N SER A 292 -26.96 12.01 19.05
CA SER A 292 -27.39 13.31 18.52
C SER A 292 -27.34 13.41 17.00
N GLU A 293 -26.77 12.41 16.33
CA GLU A 293 -26.58 12.35 14.87
C GLU A 293 -25.79 13.53 14.31
N THR A 294 -24.78 13.99 15.03
CA THR A 294 -23.97 15.16 14.65
C THR A 294 -22.49 14.85 14.64
N SER A 295 -21.78 15.41 13.65
CA SER A 295 -20.32 15.34 13.58
C SER A 295 -19.65 16.59 14.10
N ARG A 296 -18.46 16.41 14.68
CA ARG A 296 -17.53 17.50 15.01
C ARG A 296 -16.10 17.11 14.69
N GLU A 297 -15.29 18.11 14.37
CA GLU A 297 -13.87 17.93 14.14
C GLU A 297 -13.12 17.88 15.48
N VAL A 298 -12.27 16.87 15.67
CA VAL A 298 -11.43 16.71 16.88
C VAL A 298 -9.99 17.14 16.63
N LEU A 299 -9.51 16.98 15.40
CA LEU A 299 -8.18 17.42 15.00
C LEU A 299 -8.26 18.01 13.58
N PRO A 300 -8.32 19.34 13.43
CA PRO A 300 -8.40 19.99 12.12
C PRO A 300 -7.06 19.98 11.41
N HIS A 301 -7.09 20.05 10.09
CA HIS A 301 -5.91 19.97 9.22
C HIS A 301 -4.82 21.04 9.50
N ASN A 302 -5.19 22.14 10.17
CA ASN A 302 -4.30 23.26 10.51
C ASN A 302 -3.80 23.21 11.96
N ALA A 303 -4.19 22.21 12.75
CA ALA A 303 -3.73 22.00 14.12
C ALA A 303 -2.59 20.99 14.23
N HIS A 304 -2.07 20.48 13.11
CA HIS A 304 -0.94 19.54 13.08
C HIS A 304 -0.04 19.77 11.85
N PRO A 305 1.24 19.35 11.89
CA PRO A 305 2.19 19.56 10.81
C PRO A 305 2.14 18.48 9.72
N TYR A 306 1.37 17.41 9.91
CA TYR A 306 1.38 16.24 9.02
C TYR A 306 0.73 16.50 7.66
N ALA A 307 1.35 15.98 6.61
CA ALA A 307 0.79 15.98 5.27
C ALA A 307 -0.43 15.05 5.17
N THR A 308 -0.35 13.87 5.81
CA THR A 308 -1.40 12.84 5.77
C THR A 308 -1.69 12.28 7.16
N LEU A 309 -2.97 12.13 7.48
CA LEU A 309 -3.47 11.26 8.55
C LEU A 309 -4.13 10.04 7.88
N TYR A 310 -3.74 8.83 8.27
CA TYR A 310 -4.23 7.59 7.64
C TYR A 310 -5.52 7.05 8.29
N TYR A 311 -6.28 6.27 7.56
CA TYR A 311 -7.62 5.80 7.97
C TYR A 311 -7.62 4.67 9.01
N GLY A 312 -6.52 3.93 9.21
CA GLY A 312 -6.41 2.80 10.15
C GLY A 312 -6.21 3.22 11.61
N MET A 313 -7.18 3.93 12.19
CA MET A 313 -7.13 4.40 13.58
C MET A 313 -7.66 3.37 14.58
N THR A 314 -7.34 3.54 15.86
CA THR A 314 -7.89 2.73 16.96
C THR A 314 -8.24 3.60 18.15
N TRP A 315 -9.35 3.28 18.81
CA TRP A 315 -9.72 3.91 20.08
C TRP A 315 -8.91 3.32 21.23
N SER A 316 -8.65 4.14 22.25
CA SER A 316 -8.27 3.64 23.56
C SER A 316 -9.46 2.93 24.22
N PRO A 317 -9.24 1.94 25.10
CA PRO A 317 -10.32 1.18 25.74
C PRO A 317 -11.30 2.03 26.56
N ASP A 318 -10.84 3.17 27.07
CA ASP A 318 -11.64 4.14 27.82
C ASP A 318 -12.48 5.08 26.94
N SER A 319 -12.44 4.91 25.61
CA SER A 319 -13.16 5.74 24.61
C SER A 319 -12.80 7.23 24.64
N ARG A 320 -11.65 7.61 25.21
CA ARG A 320 -11.22 9.01 25.28
C ARG A 320 -10.25 9.38 24.17
N TYR A 321 -9.32 8.50 23.84
CA TYR A 321 -8.23 8.78 22.91
C TYR A 321 -8.38 7.99 21.61
N LEU A 322 -7.80 8.53 20.55
CA LEU A 322 -7.60 7.86 19.28
C LEU A 322 -6.12 7.80 18.97
N ALA A 323 -5.61 6.63 18.60
CA ALA A 323 -4.28 6.48 18.01
C ALA A 323 -4.41 6.33 16.48
N ILE A 324 -3.55 7.03 15.74
CA ILE A 324 -3.59 7.08 14.27
C ILE A 324 -2.18 7.27 13.72
N LYS A 325 -1.91 6.65 12.56
CA LYS A 325 -0.67 6.90 11.83
C LYS A 325 -0.74 8.25 11.10
N ALA A 326 0.31 9.05 11.25
CA ALA A 326 0.47 10.35 10.59
C ALA A 326 1.83 10.43 9.87
N THR A 327 1.89 11.07 8.71
CA THR A 327 3.14 11.19 7.94
C THR A 327 3.41 12.59 7.42
N SER A 328 4.71 12.90 7.35
CA SER A 328 5.25 14.09 6.68
C SER A 328 6.65 13.78 6.16
N GLY A 329 6.85 13.86 4.84
CA GLY A 329 8.11 13.41 4.22
C GLY A 329 8.38 11.93 4.51
N ASN A 330 9.58 11.63 5.01
CA ASN A 330 10.01 10.27 5.35
C ASN A 330 9.71 9.89 6.82
N VAL A 331 8.99 10.74 7.56
CA VAL A 331 8.64 10.50 8.95
C VAL A 331 7.28 9.83 9.03
N HIS A 332 7.23 8.72 9.77
CA HIS A 332 6.05 7.97 10.12
C HIS A 332 5.84 8.03 11.63
N ASP A 333 4.83 8.76 12.06
CA ASP A 333 4.47 8.90 13.47
C ASP A 333 3.21 8.11 13.80
N ILE A 334 3.13 7.63 15.04
CA ILE A 334 1.87 7.25 15.67
C ILE A 334 1.54 8.36 16.66
N ILE A 335 0.40 9.03 16.45
CA ILE A 335 -0.05 10.11 17.33
C ILE A 335 -1.31 9.69 18.09
N ARG A 336 -1.46 10.23 19.30
CA ARG A 336 -2.63 10.07 20.17
C ARG A 336 -3.40 11.38 20.26
N ILE A 337 -4.69 11.37 19.95
CA ILE A 337 -5.58 12.54 19.99
C ILE A 337 -6.55 12.41 21.15
N ASP A 338 -6.71 13.47 21.97
CA ASP A 338 -7.80 13.55 22.96
C ASP A 338 -9.10 13.97 22.26
N THR A 339 -10.10 13.10 22.24
CA THR A 339 -11.37 13.38 21.55
C THR A 339 -12.32 14.22 22.37
N GLN A 340 -12.09 14.37 23.68
CA GLN A 340 -12.95 15.10 24.61
C GLN A 340 -12.35 16.44 25.08
N GLY A 341 -11.11 16.75 24.67
CA GLY A 341 -10.48 18.02 24.97
C GLY A 341 -11.24 19.22 24.40
N GLU A 342 -11.24 20.34 25.12
CA GLU A 342 -11.84 21.60 24.64
C GLU A 342 -11.11 22.20 23.44
N LYS A 343 -9.84 21.81 23.22
CA LYS A 343 -9.00 22.27 22.13
C LYS A 343 -8.34 21.08 21.44
N PRO A 344 -8.13 21.15 20.11
CA PRO A 344 -7.37 20.12 19.40
C PRO A 344 -5.97 19.97 19.99
N ALA A 345 -5.63 18.76 20.42
CA ALA A 345 -4.34 18.42 20.97
C ALA A 345 -4.00 16.97 20.63
N PHE A 346 -2.71 16.70 20.43
CA PHE A 346 -2.20 15.36 20.22
C PHE A 346 -0.81 15.19 20.85
N ASP A 347 -0.49 13.95 21.20
CA ASP A 347 0.84 13.52 21.63
C ASP A 347 1.46 12.61 20.57
N VAL A 348 2.78 12.62 20.43
CA VAL A 348 3.50 11.66 19.57
C VAL A 348 3.90 10.46 20.42
N LEU A 349 3.33 9.29 20.13
CA LEU A 349 3.62 8.04 20.84
C LEU A 349 4.85 7.33 20.26
N LEU A 350 5.05 7.46 18.95
CA LEU A 350 6.20 6.92 18.23
C LEU A 350 6.55 7.84 17.08
N SER A 351 7.85 8.05 16.85
CA SER A 351 8.36 8.69 15.64
C SER A 351 9.47 7.85 15.03
N THR A 352 9.36 7.54 13.74
CA THR A 352 10.32 6.67 13.03
C THR A 352 10.42 7.03 11.55
N THR A 353 11.52 6.64 10.92
CA THR A 353 11.70 6.66 9.46
C THR A 353 11.43 5.30 8.82
N LEU A 354 11.19 4.26 9.62
CA LEU A 354 10.78 2.95 9.14
C LEU A 354 9.33 2.99 8.66
N SER A 355 9.04 2.28 7.58
CA SER A 355 7.68 2.18 7.05
C SER A 355 6.78 1.42 8.04
N LEU A 356 5.61 1.99 8.30
CA LEU A 356 4.53 1.40 9.10
C LEU A 356 3.36 1.01 8.19
N SER A 357 2.60 -0.03 8.53
CA SER A 357 1.25 -0.21 7.97
C SER A 357 0.31 0.90 8.47
N HIS A 358 -0.87 1.03 7.86
CA HIS A 358 -1.84 2.05 8.26
C HIS A 358 -2.67 1.65 9.47
N ASP A 359 -2.86 0.36 9.69
CA ASP A 359 -3.70 -0.16 10.77
C ASP A 359 -2.95 -0.30 12.09
N LEU A 360 -3.60 0.14 13.16
CA LEU A 360 -3.16 0.09 14.55
C LEU A 360 -4.26 -0.59 15.37
N THR A 361 -3.91 -1.23 16.49
CA THR A 361 -4.92 -1.68 17.46
C THR A 361 -4.42 -1.45 18.88
N TRP A 362 -5.32 -0.94 19.74
CA TRP A 362 -5.05 -0.80 21.17
C TRP A 362 -5.36 -2.09 21.88
N SER A 363 -4.46 -2.50 22.77
CA SER A 363 -4.72 -3.57 23.72
C SER A 363 -5.93 -3.23 24.62
N PRO A 364 -6.79 -4.20 24.96
CA PRO A 364 -7.96 -3.94 25.81
C PRO A 364 -7.62 -3.47 27.23
N ASP A 365 -6.42 -3.77 27.72
CA ASP A 365 -5.89 -3.28 29.01
C ASP A 365 -5.46 -1.80 28.95
N GLY A 366 -5.26 -1.25 27.74
CA GLY A 366 -4.86 0.13 27.53
C GLY A 366 -3.35 0.36 27.58
N GLU A 367 -2.54 -0.67 27.81
CA GLU A 367 -1.11 -0.54 28.11
C GLU A 367 -0.24 -0.54 26.86
N ARG A 368 -0.73 -1.07 25.73
CA ARG A 368 0.05 -1.32 24.51
C ARG A 368 -0.69 -0.98 23.22
N LEU A 369 0.08 -0.64 22.18
CA LEU A 369 -0.37 -0.58 20.79
C LEU A 369 0.29 -1.69 19.97
N LEU A 370 -0.47 -2.33 19.08
CA LEU A 370 0.07 -3.20 18.04
C LEU A 370 -0.05 -2.58 16.66
N PHE A 371 1.00 -2.77 15.86
CA PHE A 371 1.09 -2.27 14.50
C PHE A 371 2.10 -3.05 13.68
N SER A 372 1.88 -3.10 12.36
CA SER A 372 2.84 -3.72 11.46
C SER A 372 3.91 -2.70 11.05
N MET A 373 5.19 -3.03 11.21
CA MET A 373 6.33 -2.16 10.91
C MET A 373 7.41 -2.93 10.15
N ASN A 374 8.10 -2.26 9.23
CA ASN A 374 9.26 -2.83 8.55
C ASN A 374 10.31 -3.30 9.57
N SER A 375 10.72 -4.56 9.47
CA SER A 375 11.85 -5.12 10.20
C SER A 375 13.07 -5.17 9.28
N PRO A 376 14.08 -4.29 9.47
CA PRO A 376 15.29 -4.30 8.62
C PRO A 376 16.02 -5.64 8.62
N GLN A 377 15.95 -6.38 9.73
CA GLN A 377 16.54 -7.71 9.86
C GLN A 377 15.88 -8.74 8.93
N HIS A 378 14.57 -8.63 8.67
CA HIS A 378 13.80 -9.63 7.91
C HIS A 378 13.39 -9.13 6.52
N GLY A 379 13.60 -7.85 6.23
CA GLY A 379 13.26 -7.21 4.96
C GLY A 379 11.76 -7.12 4.67
N ARG A 380 10.89 -7.23 5.69
CA ARG A 380 9.42 -7.23 5.55
C ARG A 380 8.71 -6.61 6.75
N ASN A 381 7.41 -6.35 6.62
CA ASN A 381 6.61 -5.82 7.73
C ASN A 381 6.21 -6.93 8.70
N LEU A 382 6.62 -6.80 9.95
CA LEU A 382 6.26 -7.70 11.05
C LEU A 382 5.33 -7.00 12.03
N LEU A 383 4.52 -7.79 12.74
CA LEU A 383 3.73 -7.29 13.86
C LEU A 383 4.67 -6.85 14.99
N HIS A 384 4.53 -5.61 15.43
CA HIS A 384 5.25 -5.03 16.56
C HIS A 384 4.27 -4.61 17.65
N GLN A 385 4.78 -4.57 18.88
CA GLN A 385 4.11 -3.97 20.04
C GLN A 385 4.90 -2.78 20.56
N LEU A 386 4.19 -1.77 21.05
CA LEU A 386 4.72 -0.62 21.77
C LEU A 386 4.02 -0.50 23.13
N GLU A 387 4.79 -0.60 24.21
CA GLU A 387 4.33 -0.26 25.56
C GLU A 387 4.11 1.26 25.67
N LEU A 388 2.99 1.69 26.26
CA LEU A 388 2.63 3.10 26.41
C LEU A 388 3.20 3.72 27.69
N GLN A 389 4.46 3.41 27.97
CA GLN A 389 5.25 3.98 29.05
C GLN A 389 6.42 4.80 28.46
N ASP A 390 6.87 5.81 29.20
CA ASP A 390 7.92 6.71 28.73
C ASP A 390 9.21 5.97 28.36
N GLY A 391 9.72 6.25 27.15
CA GLY A 391 10.97 5.68 26.65
C GLY A 391 10.88 4.26 26.09
N ALA A 392 9.69 3.65 26.04
CA ALA A 392 9.50 2.38 25.37
C ALA A 392 9.84 2.47 23.87
N SER A 393 10.39 1.38 23.33
CA SER A 393 10.63 1.23 21.90
C SER A 393 9.83 0.05 21.35
N PRO A 394 9.40 0.10 20.08
CA PRO A 394 8.67 -1.02 19.48
C PRO A 394 9.50 -2.29 19.47
N THR A 395 8.88 -3.43 19.79
CA THR A 395 9.49 -4.76 19.71
C THR A 395 8.65 -5.67 18.83
N VAL A 396 9.28 -6.63 18.15
CA VAL A 396 8.54 -7.65 17.38
C VAL A 396 7.67 -8.46 18.33
N PHE A 397 6.40 -8.65 17.98
CA PHE A 397 5.45 -9.40 18.79
C PHE A 397 5.88 -10.88 18.88
N PRO A 398 5.87 -11.51 20.07
CA PRO A 398 6.34 -12.89 20.23
C PRO A 398 5.40 -13.91 19.56
N GLY A 399 5.96 -15.02 19.09
CA GLY A 399 5.18 -16.15 18.58
C GLY A 399 4.65 -16.01 17.14
N ILE A 400 4.95 -14.89 16.47
CA ILE A 400 4.59 -14.69 15.06
C ILE A 400 5.56 -15.45 14.14
N ASP A 401 5.07 -15.90 12.98
CA ASP A 401 5.94 -16.39 11.89
C ASP A 401 6.60 -15.18 11.21
N THR A 402 7.93 -15.08 11.32
CA THR A 402 8.72 -13.99 10.73
C THR A 402 8.93 -14.13 9.23
N ASN A 403 8.43 -15.21 8.62
CA ASN A 403 8.39 -15.37 7.16
C ASN A 403 7.16 -14.73 6.53
N LEU A 404 6.15 -14.32 7.31
CA LEU A 404 4.95 -13.66 6.80
C LEU A 404 5.09 -12.14 6.82
N THR A 405 4.33 -11.47 5.96
CA THR A 405 4.14 -10.02 6.00
C THR A 405 2.79 -9.70 6.60
N TYR A 406 2.77 -9.02 7.74
CA TYR A 406 1.54 -8.66 8.46
C TYR A 406 1.01 -7.30 7.98
N MET A 407 -0.31 -7.21 7.84
CA MET A 407 -0.97 -6.05 7.23
C MET A 407 -1.87 -5.32 8.22
N CYS A 408 -2.84 -6.02 8.80
CA CYS A 408 -3.87 -5.48 9.68
C CYS A 408 -4.12 -6.43 10.85
N GLN A 409 -4.57 -5.89 11.98
CA GLN A 409 -4.73 -6.64 13.23
C GLN A 409 -5.84 -6.05 14.10
N SER A 410 -6.49 -6.89 14.91
CA SER A 410 -7.48 -6.45 15.90
C SER A 410 -7.53 -7.39 17.10
N PHE A 411 -7.64 -6.82 18.31
CA PHE A 411 -7.79 -7.59 19.54
C PHE A 411 -9.22 -8.09 19.74
N SER A 412 -9.35 -9.26 20.37
CA SER A 412 -10.61 -9.67 20.97
C SER A 412 -10.94 -8.73 22.14
N ARG A 413 -12.23 -8.49 22.37
CA ARG A 413 -12.68 -7.59 23.46
C ARG A 413 -12.24 -8.06 24.85
N ASP A 414 -12.07 -9.36 25.04
CA ASP A 414 -11.57 -9.95 26.29
C ASP A 414 -10.03 -9.93 26.41
N GLY A 415 -9.31 -9.48 25.38
CA GLY A 415 -7.85 -9.37 25.36
C GLY A 415 -7.11 -10.70 25.30
N THR A 416 -7.78 -11.82 25.01
CA THR A 416 -7.15 -13.15 25.03
C THR A 416 -6.52 -13.55 23.71
N TRP A 417 -6.95 -12.95 22.58
CA TRP A 417 -6.39 -13.25 21.26
C TRP A 417 -6.50 -12.07 20.30
N ILE A 418 -5.78 -12.19 19.19
CA ILE A 418 -5.67 -11.19 18.13
C ILE A 418 -6.00 -11.87 16.81
N VAL A 419 -6.80 -11.23 15.97
CA VAL A 419 -6.93 -11.61 14.56
C VAL A 419 -5.91 -10.83 13.74
N LEU A 420 -5.26 -11.50 12.80
CA LEU A 420 -4.26 -10.92 11.91
C LEU A 420 -4.61 -11.21 10.46
N THR A 421 -4.34 -10.26 9.58
CA THR A 421 -4.20 -10.52 8.14
C THR A 421 -2.71 -10.54 7.79
N ALA A 422 -2.29 -11.59 7.09
CA ALA A 422 -0.91 -11.71 6.63
C ALA A 422 -0.82 -12.39 5.27
N LYS A 423 0.30 -12.16 4.58
CA LYS A 423 0.61 -12.68 3.25
C LYS A 423 2.02 -13.22 3.15
#